data_AF-A0A1X4HX03-F1
#
_entry.id   AF-A0A1X4HX03-F1
#
_cell.length_a   1.000
_cell.length_b   1.000
_cell.length_c   1.000
_cell.angle_alpha   90.00
_cell.angle_beta   90.00
_cell.angle_gamma   90.00
#
_symmetry.space_group_name_H-M   'P 1'
#
loop_
_entity.id
_entity.type
_entity.pdbx_description
1 polymer ?
#
loop_
_entity_poly.entity_id
_entity_poly.type
_entity_poly.pdbx_seq_one_letter_code
_entity_poly.pdbx_strand_id
1 'polypeptide(L)'
;MNTTLSEAPGRAASVPQVCWRPGSEPAAFDPTGISAYAARIREPLYVVGGGSGYGLAVGGTLGPGGGHPLVGLAPPVYPEWL
;
A
#
# COMPACT_ATOMS: atom_id res chain seq x y z
N MET A 1 51.32 0.49 11.41
CA MET A 1 50.22 0.14 12.34
C MET A 1 49.00 0.91 11.86
N ASN A 2 48.13 0.28 11.08
CA ASN A 2 46.98 0.97 10.48
C ASN A 2 45.71 0.42 11.14
N THR A 3 45.08 1.29 11.94
CA THR A 3 43.81 1.05 12.65
C THR A 3 42.70 0.83 11.64
N THR A 4 42.12 -0.37 11.62
CA THR A 4 40.90 -0.68 10.90
C THR A 4 39.71 -0.01 11.59
N LEU A 5 39.11 0.99 10.95
CA LEU A 5 37.78 1.48 11.32
C LEU A 5 36.78 0.33 11.04
N SER A 6 36.23 -0.23 12.11
CA SER A 6 35.12 -1.17 12.03
C SER A 6 33.85 -0.39 11.71
N GLU A 7 33.44 -0.37 10.45
CA GLU A 7 32.09 0.07 10.08
C GLU A 7 31.09 -0.95 10.65
N ALA A 8 30.49 -0.60 11.80
CA ALA A 8 29.28 -1.25 12.26
C ALA A 8 28.22 -1.10 11.16
N PRO A 9 27.43 -2.13 10.81
CA PRO A 9 26.39 -2.01 9.80
C PRO A 9 25.40 -0.95 10.27
N GLY A 10 25.46 0.24 9.65
CA GLY A 10 24.51 1.30 9.90
C GLY A 10 23.11 0.74 9.69
N ARG A 11 22.27 0.82 10.71
CA ARG A 11 20.84 0.51 10.58
C ARG A 11 20.31 1.38 9.46
N ALA A 12 20.08 0.80 8.28
CA ALA A 12 19.48 1.49 7.15
C ALA A 12 18.25 2.21 7.69
N ALA A 13 18.20 3.53 7.56
CA ALA A 13 17.07 4.31 8.01
C ALA A 13 15.82 3.73 7.34
N SER A 14 14.86 3.27 8.14
CA SER A 14 13.60 2.75 7.60
C SER A 14 12.90 3.92 6.92
N VAL A 15 12.74 3.85 5.60
CA VAL A 15 11.91 4.81 4.88
C VAL A 15 10.53 4.79 5.52
N PRO A 16 9.98 5.93 5.97
CA PRO A 16 8.67 5.97 6.59
C PRO A 16 7.65 5.43 5.60
N GLN A 17 7.09 4.26 5.92
CA GLN A 17 6.14 3.59 5.06
C GLN A 17 4.77 4.24 5.20
N VAL A 18 4.21 4.66 4.07
CA VAL A 18 2.80 5.05 3.99
C VAL A 18 1.96 3.78 4.07
N CYS A 19 0.99 3.79 4.96
CA CYS A 19 0.02 2.72 5.13
C CYS A 19 -1.38 3.25 4.83
N TRP A 20 -2.21 2.36 4.28
CA TRP A 20 -3.65 2.54 4.16
C TRP A 20 -4.35 1.97 5.39
N ARG A 21 -5.34 2.71 5.89
CA ARG A 21 -6.19 2.30 7.01
C ARG A 21 -7.66 2.28 6.57
N PRO A 22 -8.42 1.25 6.95
CA PRO A 22 -9.81 1.11 6.56
C PRO A 22 -10.67 2.26 7.06
N GLY A 23 -11.59 2.69 6.19
CA GLY A 23 -12.71 3.53 6.55
C GLY A 23 -13.93 2.67 6.87
N SER A 24 -14.95 2.75 6.03
CA SER A 24 -16.17 1.92 6.16
C SER A 24 -16.02 0.52 5.58
N GLU A 25 -15.01 0.30 4.73
CA GLU A 25 -14.78 -0.97 4.04
C GLU A 25 -13.38 -1.53 4.39
N PRO A 26 -13.24 -2.84 4.65
CA PRO A 26 -11.94 -3.47 4.85
C PRO A 26 -11.18 -3.63 3.52
N ALA A 27 -9.88 -3.92 3.57
CA ALA A 27 -9.14 -4.36 2.39
C ALA A 27 -9.58 -5.78 1.99
N ALA A 28 -9.74 -6.02 0.69
CA ALA A 28 -10.04 -7.32 0.12
C ALA A 28 -8.75 -8.03 -0.31
N PHE A 29 -8.57 -9.26 0.16
CA PHE A 29 -7.42 -10.12 -0.20
C PHE A 29 -7.84 -11.40 -0.93
N ASP A 30 -9.14 -11.69 -1.00
CA ASP A 30 -9.66 -12.82 -1.76
C ASP A 30 -10.03 -12.40 -3.20
N PRO A 31 -10.02 -13.35 -4.16
CA PRO A 31 -10.30 -13.04 -5.57
C PRO A 31 -11.65 -12.37 -5.82
N THR A 32 -12.68 -12.70 -5.04
CA THR A 32 -14.04 -12.15 -5.23
C THR A 32 -14.06 -10.69 -4.81
N GLY A 33 -13.53 -10.38 -3.62
CA GLY A 33 -13.44 -9.01 -3.12
C GLY A 33 -12.53 -8.13 -3.99
N ILE A 34 -11.39 -8.67 -4.44
CA ILE A 34 -10.49 -7.96 -5.39
C ILE A 34 -11.25 -7.62 -6.68
N SER A 35 -11.98 -8.56 -7.25
CA SER A 35 -12.76 -8.32 -8.48
C SER A 35 -13.87 -7.28 -8.27
N ALA A 36 -14.54 -7.33 -7.11
CA ALA A 36 -15.57 -6.36 -6.76
C ALA A 36 -15.01 -4.93 -6.64
N TYR A 37 -13.83 -4.76 -6.02
CA TYR A 37 -13.18 -3.44 -5.93
C TYR A 37 -12.60 -2.98 -7.26
N ALA A 38 -12.00 -3.87 -8.06
CA ALA A 38 -11.48 -3.54 -9.38
C ALA A 38 -12.57 -2.99 -10.33
N ALA A 39 -13.83 -3.43 -10.17
CA ALA A 39 -14.96 -2.93 -10.95
C ALA A 39 -15.35 -1.47 -10.60
N ARG A 40 -14.88 -0.92 -9.47
CA ARG A 40 -15.18 0.46 -9.03
C ARG A 40 -14.25 1.48 -9.66
N ILE A 41 -14.18 1.49 -10.99
CA ILE A 41 -13.22 2.28 -11.78
C ILE A 41 -13.31 3.81 -11.58
N ARG A 42 -14.36 4.32 -10.93
CA ARG A 42 -14.59 5.76 -10.71
C ARG A 42 -14.11 6.24 -9.35
N GLU A 43 -13.52 5.36 -8.56
CA GLU A 43 -12.96 5.67 -7.24
C GLU A 43 -11.47 5.36 -7.21
N PRO A 44 -10.66 6.05 -6.38
CA PRO A 44 -9.28 5.66 -6.17
C PRO A 44 -9.22 4.25 -5.58
N LEU A 45 -8.46 3.37 -6.24
CA LEU A 45 -8.15 2.04 -5.71
C LEU A 45 -6.74 2.05 -5.12
N TYR A 46 -6.59 1.47 -3.94
CA TYR A 46 -5.31 1.31 -3.27
C TYR A 46 -4.89 -0.15 -3.34
N VAL A 47 -3.69 -0.40 -3.87
CA VAL A 47 -3.04 -1.71 -3.76
C VAL A 47 -2.29 -1.73 -2.44
N VAL A 48 -2.62 -2.69 -1.58
CA VAL A 48 -2.08 -2.76 -0.22
C VAL A 48 -1.43 -4.11 0.06
N GLY A 49 -0.40 -4.12 0.89
CA GLY A 49 0.24 -5.34 1.38
C GLY A 49 -0.52 -5.96 2.56
N GLY A 50 -0.48 -7.28 2.66
CA GLY A 50 -1.02 -8.05 3.77
C GLY A 50 -0.22 -9.34 3.98
N GLY A 51 -0.44 -10.01 5.11
CA GLY A 51 0.35 -11.19 5.51
C GLY A 51 0.39 -12.34 4.50
N SER A 52 -0.55 -12.38 3.55
CA SER A 52 -0.64 -13.40 2.50
C SER A 52 -0.34 -12.91 1.08
N GLY A 53 0.02 -11.63 0.89
CA GLY A 53 0.26 -11.04 -0.43
C GLY A 53 -0.34 -9.64 -0.59
N TYR A 54 -0.83 -9.34 -1.78
CA TYR A 54 -1.44 -8.04 -2.10
C TYR A 54 -2.96 -8.11 -2.12
N GLY A 55 -3.59 -7.02 -1.70
CA GLY A 55 -5.04 -6.83 -1.75
C GLY A 55 -5.41 -5.49 -2.37
N LEU A 56 -6.70 -5.30 -2.59
CA LEU A 56 -7.28 -4.04 -3.01
C LEU A 56 -8.08 -3.40 -1.89
N ALA A 57 -8.08 -2.08 -1.86
CA ALA A 57 -8.84 -1.29 -0.92
C ALA A 57 -9.39 -0.03 -1.60
N VAL A 58 -10.45 0.52 -1.04
CA VAL A 58 -11.15 1.71 -1.53
C VAL A 58 -11.42 2.66 -0.37
N GLY A 59 -11.48 3.96 -0.65
CA GLY A 59 -11.66 4.99 0.38
C GLY A 59 -10.60 4.90 1.48
N GLY A 60 -11.01 5.03 2.74
CA GLY A 60 -10.10 4.98 3.89
C GLY A 60 -9.16 6.19 3.97
N THR A 61 -8.05 6.02 4.70
CA THR A 61 -7.07 7.10 4.90
C THR A 61 -5.64 6.60 4.71
N LEU A 62 -4.79 7.47 4.17
CA LEU A 62 -3.35 7.24 4.06
C LEU A 62 -2.61 7.97 5.17
N GLY A 63 -1.62 7.32 5.77
CA GLY A 63 -0.79 7.93 6.78
C GLY A 63 0.45 7.11 7.12
N PRO A 64 1.38 7.67 7.93
CA PRO A 64 2.58 6.95 8.34
C PRO A 64 2.23 5.83 9.32
N GLY A 65 2.72 4.61 9.05
CA GLY A 65 2.64 3.46 9.97
C GLY A 65 1.23 2.98 10.31
N GLY A 66 1.08 1.72 10.74
CA GLY A 66 -0.21 1.14 11.14
C GLY A 66 -1.20 0.94 9.98
N GLY A 67 -1.92 -0.19 9.98
CA GLY A 67 -2.73 -0.62 8.84
C GLY A 67 -1.91 -1.37 7.79
N HIS A 68 -2.39 -1.37 6.54
CA HIS A 68 -1.79 -2.13 5.45
C HIS A 68 -0.76 -1.29 4.69
N PRO A 69 0.48 -1.77 4.46
CA PRO A 69 1.46 -1.07 3.62
C PRO A 69 0.85 -0.66 2.27
N LEU A 70 0.97 0.62 1.88
CA LEU A 70 0.54 1.07 0.55
C LEU A 70 1.60 0.67 -0.48
N VAL A 71 1.18 -0.05 -1.51
CA VAL A 71 2.06 -0.58 -2.57
C VAL A 71 1.85 0.18 -3.87
N GLY A 72 0.62 0.61 -4.12
CA GLY A 72 0.27 1.35 -5.33
C GLY A 72 -1.11 1.99 -5.23
N LEU A 73 -1.42 2.81 -6.22
CA LEU A 73 -2.70 3.49 -6.36
C LEU A 73 -3.10 3.49 -7.83
N ALA A 74 -4.35 3.15 -8.12
CA ALA A 74 -4.99 3.44 -9.39
C ALA A 74 -5.95 4.64 -9.18
N PRO A 75 -5.77 5.75 -9.90
CA PRO A 75 -6.72 6.85 -9.85
C PRO A 75 -8.06 6.45 -10.50
N PRO A 76 -9.16 7.15 -10.21
CA PRO A 76 -10.40 7.04 -10.97
C PRO A 76 -10.13 7.19 -12.46
N VAL A 77 -10.71 6.34 -13.31
CA VAL A 77 -10.56 6.41 -14.78
C VAL A 77 -11.89 6.84 -15.40
N TYR A 78 -11.82 7.82 -16.32
CA TYR A 78 -12.97 8.30 -17.06
C TYR A 78 -12.84 8.06 -18.58
N PRO A 79 -13.94 7.78 -19.32
CA PRO A 79 -13.92 7.44 -20.74
C PRO A 79 -13.25 8.49 -21.60
N GLU A 80 -13.38 9.76 -21.24
CA GLU A 80 -12.74 10.89 -21.89
C GLU A 80 -11.20 10.86 -21.81
N TRP A 81 -10.61 9.93 -21.05
CA TRP A 81 -9.16 9.73 -20.93
C TRP A 81 -8.63 8.55 -21.75
N LEU A 82 -9.51 7.82 -22.45
CA LEU A 82 -9.18 6.74 -23.39
C LEU A 82 -9.18 7.28 -24.82
#